data_AF-A0A328P848-F1
#
_entry.id   AF-A0A328P848-F1
#
_cell.length_a   1.000
_cell.length_b   1.000
_cell.length_c   1.000
_cell.angle_alpha   90.00
_cell.angle_beta   90.00
_cell.angle_gamma   90.00
#
_symmetry.space_group_name_H-M   'P 1'
#
loop_
_entity.id
_entity.type
_entity.pdbx_description
1 polymer ?
#
loop_
_entity_poly.entity_id
_entity_poly.type
_entity_poly.pdbx_seq_one_letter_code
_entity_poly.pdbx_strand_id
1 'polypeptide(L)'
;MSADTKTPFEHVNDVVAQLKEMRHYAKNNVETLTAQWLLFDGELKKLKRSGEIDNLMTRQSELHDALNQEIEELEKLAVTLQPPPEESP
;
A
#
# COMPACT_ATOMS: atom_id res chain seq x y z
N MET A 1 3.81 -31.63 17.11
CA MET A 1 3.29 -30.42 16.43
C MET A 1 4.35 -29.97 15.46
N SER A 2 4.32 -30.48 14.24
CA SER A 2 5.21 -30.00 13.17
C SER A 2 4.70 -28.60 12.82
N ALA A 3 5.49 -27.57 13.09
CA ALA A 3 5.14 -26.23 12.64
C ALA A 3 5.26 -26.23 11.11
N ASP A 4 4.13 -26.31 10.41
CA ASP A 4 4.05 -26.03 8.98
C ASP A 4 4.67 -24.65 8.75
N THR A 5 5.90 -24.66 8.27
CA THR A 5 6.63 -23.45 7.95
C THR A 5 6.24 -23.12 6.53
N LYS A 6 5.52 -22.01 6.34
CA LYS A 6 5.10 -21.55 5.02
C LYS A 6 6.30 -21.50 4.08
N THR A 7 6.07 -21.91 2.85
CA THR A 7 7.04 -21.78 1.76
C THR A 7 7.34 -20.29 1.50
N PRO A 8 8.50 -19.96 0.89
CA PRO A 8 8.78 -18.60 0.45
C PRO A 8 7.68 -18.02 -0.45
N PHE A 9 7.08 -18.83 -1.32
CA PHE A 9 5.97 -18.42 -2.17
C PHE A 9 4.73 -18.02 -1.36
N GLU A 10 4.33 -18.84 -0.37
CA GLU A 10 3.20 -18.53 0.51
C GLU A 10 3.46 -17.26 1.33
N HIS A 11 4.68 -17.10 1.86
CA HIS A 11 5.07 -15.90 2.58
C HIS A 11 5.01 -14.63 1.71
N VAL A 12 5.52 -14.67 0.47
CA VAL A 12 5.45 -13.53 -0.45
C VAL A 12 4.00 -13.18 -0.77
N ASN A 13 3.15 -14.17 -1.03
CA ASN A 13 1.73 -13.93 -1.30
C ASN A 13 1.00 -13.31 -0.09
N ASP A 14 1.31 -13.75 1.14
CA ASP A 14 0.75 -13.13 2.34
C ASP A 14 1.15 -11.65 2.44
N VAL A 15 2.43 -11.33 2.19
CA VAL A 15 2.93 -9.96 2.22
C VAL A 15 2.25 -9.13 1.14
N VAL A 16 2.13 -9.63 -0.10
CA VAL A 16 1.41 -8.95 -1.18
C VAL A 16 -0.04 -8.65 -0.79
N ALA A 17 -0.73 -9.60 -0.14
CA ALA A 17 -2.09 -9.39 0.32
C ALA A 17 -2.19 -8.25 1.36
N GLN A 18 -1.26 -8.21 2.33
CA GLN A 18 -1.20 -7.13 3.32
C GLN A 18 -0.87 -5.78 2.67
N LEU A 19 0.07 -5.72 1.73
CA LEU A 19 0.43 -4.47 1.04
C LEU A 19 -0.72 -3.96 0.17
N LYS A 20 -1.49 -4.84 -0.48
CA LYS A 20 -2.69 -4.45 -1.25
C LYS A 20 -3.75 -3.80 -0.37
N GLU A 21 -3.93 -4.32 0.84
CA GLU A 21 -4.82 -3.74 1.85
C GLU A 21 -4.30 -2.38 2.32
N MET A 22 -3.01 -2.27 2.65
CA MET A 22 -2.38 -0.99 3.00
C MET A 22 -2.51 0.06 1.89
N ARG A 23 -2.35 -0.34 0.63
CA ARG A 23 -2.53 0.55 -0.53
C ARG A 23 -3.96 1.07 -0.60
N HIS A 24 -4.96 0.23 -0.33
CA HIS A 24 -6.35 0.66 -0.29
C HIS A 24 -6.55 1.77 0.75
N TYR A 25 -6.04 1.58 1.97
CA TYR A 25 -6.09 2.61 3.00
C TYR A 25 -5.32 3.89 2.63
N ALA A 26 -4.13 3.77 2.04
CA ALA A 26 -3.34 4.92 1.60
C ALA A 26 -4.12 5.78 0.59
N LYS A 27 -4.78 5.14 -0.39
CA LYS A 27 -5.66 5.84 -1.34
C LYS A 27 -6.82 6.56 -0.63
N ASN A 28 -7.52 5.89 0.28
CA ASN A 28 -8.64 6.49 1.01
C ASN A 28 -8.18 7.68 1.88
N ASN A 29 -6.96 7.62 2.43
CA ASN A 29 -6.36 8.73 3.18
C ASN A 29 -6.09 9.95 2.29
N VAL A 30 -5.55 9.75 1.07
CA VAL A 30 -5.36 10.84 0.10
C VAL A 30 -6.70 11.52 -0.21
N GLU A 31 -7.73 10.73 -0.49
CA GLU A 31 -9.09 11.25 -0.78
C GLU A 31 -9.65 12.05 0.41
N THR A 32 -9.51 11.52 1.63
CA THR A 32 -9.98 12.17 2.87
C THR A 32 -9.23 13.48 3.15
N LEU A 33 -7.90 13.48 3.04
CA LEU A 33 -7.08 14.68 3.23
C LEU A 33 -7.40 15.74 2.21
N THR A 34 -7.60 15.36 0.94
CA THR A 34 -7.98 16.29 -0.13
C THR A 34 -9.33 16.94 0.16
N ALA A 35 -10.32 16.15 0.59
CA ALA A 35 -11.64 16.68 0.96
C ALA A 35 -11.58 17.63 2.16
N GLN A 36 -10.82 17.28 3.20
CA GLN A 36 -10.62 18.15 4.36
C GLN A 36 -9.86 19.43 4.01
N TRP A 37 -8.84 19.33 3.16
CA TRP A 37 -8.10 20.47 2.67
C TRP A 37 -9.04 21.45 1.95
N LEU A 38 -9.87 20.98 1.02
CA LEU A 38 -10.85 21.83 0.32
C LEU A 38 -11.87 22.48 1.26
N LEU A 39 -12.36 21.73 2.27
CA LEU A 39 -13.34 22.22 3.23
C LEU A 39 -12.77 23.34 4.11
N PHE A 40 -11.51 23.21 4.54
CA PHE A 40 -10.91 24.10 5.53
C PHE A 40 -9.82 25.02 4.98
N ASP A 41 -9.53 25.02 3.67
CA ASP A 41 -8.41 25.77 3.07
C ASP A 41 -8.39 27.25 3.50
N GLY A 42 -9.54 27.93 3.48
CA GLY A 42 -9.64 29.33 3.89
C GLY A 42 -9.33 29.57 5.38
N GLU A 43 -9.75 28.67 6.27
CA GLU A 43 -9.47 28.77 7.71
C GLU A 43 -8.03 28.37 8.02
N LEU A 44 -7.55 27.28 7.43
CA LEU A 44 -6.18 26.80 7.59
C LEU A 44 -5.15 27.79 7.03
N LYS A 45 -5.47 28.50 5.94
CA LYS A 45 -4.63 29.60 5.44
C LYS A 45 -4.50 30.73 6.45
N LYS A 46 -5.61 31.15 7.09
CA LYS A 46 -5.58 32.17 8.15
C LYS A 46 -4.76 31.72 9.36
N LEU A 47 -4.82 30.43 9.69
CA LEU A 47 -4.07 29.81 10.78
C LEU A 47 -2.63 29.41 10.41
N LYS A 48 -2.20 29.66 9.16
CA LYS A 48 -0.88 29.24 8.62
C LYS A 48 -0.61 27.74 8.77
N ARG A 49 -1.66 26.91 8.65
CA ARG A 49 -1.59 25.44 8.73
C ARG A 49 -1.74 24.72 7.39
N SER A 50 -2.11 25.43 6.32
CA SER A 50 -2.32 24.83 4.99
C SER A 50 -1.11 24.04 4.47
N GLY A 51 0.12 24.51 4.74
CA GLY A 51 1.34 23.82 4.32
C GLY A 51 1.57 22.47 5.02
N GLU A 52 1.11 22.30 6.26
CA GLU A 52 1.22 21.02 6.95
C GLU A 52 0.28 19.97 6.34
N ILE A 53 -0.92 20.39 5.92
CA ILE A 53 -1.86 19.50 5.24
C ILE A 53 -1.35 19.13 3.84
N ASP A 54 -0.75 20.08 3.13
CA ASP A 54 -0.13 19.82 1.82
C ASP A 54 1.02 18.80 1.91
N ASN A 55 1.85 18.91 2.94
CA ASN A 55 2.89 17.94 3.24
C ASN A 55 2.30 16.55 3.58
N LEU A 56 1.20 16.47 4.32
CA LEU A 56 0.51 15.20 4.58
C LEU A 56 -0.05 14.58 3.29
N MET A 57 -0.66 15.38 2.41
CA MET A 57 -1.15 14.90 1.10
C MET A 57 0.01 14.34 0.26
N THR A 58 1.11 15.09 0.16
CA THR A 58 2.31 14.65 -0.57
C THR A 58 2.83 13.31 -0.06
N ARG A 59 3.01 13.15 1.25
CA ARG A 59 3.50 11.91 1.85
C ARG A 59 2.55 10.72 1.66
N GLN A 60 1.23 10.97 1.69
CA GLN A 60 0.26 9.90 1.44
C GLN A 60 0.28 9.45 -0.03
N SER A 61 0.45 10.38 -0.98
CA SER A 61 0.67 10.04 -2.38
C SER A 61 1.96 9.25 -2.59
N GLU A 62 3.08 9.69 -2.01
CA GLU A 62 4.36 8.98 -2.08
C GLU A 62 4.27 7.56 -1.50
N LEU A 63 3.59 7.37 -0.37
CA LEU A 63 3.37 6.06 0.23
C LEU A 63 2.53 5.16 -0.68
N HIS A 64 1.45 5.70 -1.27
CA HIS A 64 0.61 4.95 -2.21
C HIS A 64 1.42 4.47 -3.41
N ASP A 65 2.27 5.33 -3.97
CA ASP A 65 3.08 5.00 -5.14
C ASP A 65 4.17 3.98 -4.79
N ALA A 66 4.83 4.12 -3.63
CA ALA A 66 5.79 3.14 -3.14
C ALA A 66 5.15 1.77 -2.88
N LEU A 67 3.93 1.74 -2.32
CA LEU A 67 3.18 0.49 -2.14
C LEU A 67 2.86 -0.17 -3.48
N ASN A 68 2.48 0.60 -4.50
CA ASN A 68 2.24 0.04 -5.84
C ASN A 68 3.49 -0.59 -6.44
N GLN A 69 4.64 0.10 -6.35
CA GLN A 69 5.89 -0.40 -6.88
C GLN A 69 6.31 -1.70 -6.18
N GLU A 70 6.31 -1.73 -4.85
CA GLU A 70 6.71 -2.91 -4.08
C GLU A 70 5.77 -4.11 -4.33
N ILE A 71 4.46 -3.86 -4.44
CA ILE A 71 3.49 -4.91 -4.82
C ILE A 71 3.86 -5.50 -6.19
N GLU A 72 4.18 -4.66 -7.18
CA GLU A 72 4.55 -5.15 -8.52
C GLU A 72 5.84 -5.98 -8.48
N GLU A 73 6.84 -5.56 -7.71
CA GLU A 73 8.10 -6.29 -7.54
C GLU A 73 7.89 -7.65 -6.84
N LEU A 74 7.08 -7.69 -5.79
CA LEU A 74 6.76 -8.92 -5.08
C LEU A 74 5.86 -9.87 -5.88
N GLU A 75 4.94 -9.35 -6.70
CA GLU A 75 4.16 -10.17 -7.63
C GLU A 75 5.05 -10.84 -8.68
N LYS A 76 6.05 -10.11 -9.21
CA LYS A 76 7.07 -10.71 -10.10
C LYS A 76 7.88 -11.77 -9.38
N LEU A 77 8.29 -11.52 -8.13
CA LEU A 77 9.00 -12.51 -7.32
C LEU A 77 8.14 -13.76 -7.08
N ALA A 78 6.85 -13.60 -6.77
CA ALA A 78 5.93 -14.71 -6.55
C ALA A 78 5.85 -15.63 -7.78
N VAL A 79 5.84 -15.08 -8.99
CA VAL A 79 5.88 -15.87 -10.24
C VAL A 79 7.15 -16.73 -10.31
N THR A 80 8.31 -16.20 -9.91
CA THR A 80 9.57 -16.97 -9.91
C THR A 80 9.63 -18.06 -8.83
N LEU A 81 8.83 -17.92 -7.77
CA LEU A 81 8.75 -18.87 -6.66
C LEU A 81 7.61 -19.88 -6.83
N GLN A 82 6.79 -19.74 -7.88
CA GLN A 82 5.65 -20.61 -8.10
C GLN A 82 6.12 -22.07 -8.26
N PRO A 83 5.58 -23.02 -7.48
CA PRO A 83 5.96 -24.42 -7.60
C PRO A 83 5.55 -24.97 -8.98
N PRO A 84 6.29 -25.97 -9.52
CA PRO A 84 5.93 -26.61 -10.77
C PRO A 84 4.52 -27.20 -10.68
N PRO A 85 3.74 -27.21 -11.78
CA PRO A 85 2.42 -27.85 -11.79
C PRO A 85 2.57 -29.32 -11.41
N GLU A 86 1.78 -29.80 -10.45
CA GLU A 86 1.74 -31.23 -10.16
C GLU A 86 1.24 -31.97 -11.41
N GLU A 87 2.07 -32.88 -11.92
CA GLU A 87 1.66 -33.81 -12.97
C GLU A 87 0.49 -34.63 -12.43
N SER A 88 -0.72 -34.31 -12.90
CA SER A 88 -1.91 -35.13 -12.61
C SER A 88 -1.74 -36.49 -13.31
N PRO A 89 -1.94 -37.61 -12.60
CA PRO A 89 -1.83 -38.96 -13.17
C PRO A 89 -2.91 -39.28 -14.20
#